data_AF-A0A940NZF0-F1
#
_entry.id   AF-A0A940NZF0-F1
#
_cell.length_a   1.000
_cell.length_b   1.000
_cell.length_c   1.000
_cell.angle_alpha   90.00
_cell.angle_beta   90.00
_cell.angle_gamma   90.00
#
_symmetry.space_group_name_H-M   'P 1'
#
loop_
_entity.id
_entity.type
_entity.pdbx_description
1 polymer ?
#
loop_
_entity_poly.entity_id
_entity_poly.type
_entity_poly.pdbx_seq_one_letter_code
_entity_poly.pdbx_strand_id
1 'polypeptide(L)' 'MEHAVKIPPIERKWLRCPYCGAKTILYDNTAQCSGVFVKCTRGCKREFEVKIIEGNQVQ' A
#
# COMPACT_ATOMS: atom_id res chain seq x y z
N MET A 1 -14.72 -27.64 23.25
CA MET A 1 -13.38 -27.07 23.00
C MET A 1 -13.50 -26.16 21.79
N GLU A 2 -13.72 -24.87 22.03
CA GLU A 2 -13.83 -23.88 20.96
C GLU A 2 -12.42 -23.58 20.44
N HIS A 3 -12.16 -23.93 19.19
CA HIS A 3 -10.91 -23.59 18.53
C HIS A 3 -11.04 -22.14 18.06
N ALA A 4 -10.57 -21.19 18.87
CA ALA A 4 -10.52 -19.79 18.49
C ALA A 4 -9.46 -19.59 17.39
N VAL A 5 -9.92 -19.35 16.16
CA VAL A 5 -9.06 -18.92 15.06
C VAL A 5 -8.50 -17.54 15.42
N LYS A 6 -7.20 -17.45 15.70
CA LYS A 6 -6.52 -16.16 15.86
C LYS A 6 -6.40 -15.51 14.48
N ILE A 7 -7.37 -14.66 14.14
CA ILE A 7 -7.30 -13.86 12.92
C ILE A 7 -6.17 -12.84 13.12
N PRO A 8 -5.12 -12.83 12.27
CA PRO A 8 -4.09 -11.82 12.37
C PRO A 8 -4.71 -10.43 12.19
N PRO A 9 -4.25 -9.41 12.94
CA PRO A 9 -4.83 -8.08 12.86
C PRO A 9 -4.66 -7.50 11.45
N ILE A 10 -5.70 -6.82 10.97
CA ILE A 10 -5.63 -6.00 9.75
C ILE A 10 -4.82 -4.75 10.11
N GLU A 11 -3.65 -4.62 9.51
CA GLU A 11 -2.75 -3.49 9.73
C GLU A 11 -2.74 -2.57 8.53
N ARG A 12 -2.91 -1.26 8.76
CA ARG A 12 -2.87 -0.25 7.69
C ARG A 12 -1.49 0.39 7.60
N LYS A 13 -0.98 0.54 6.39
CA LYS A 13 0.26 1.27 6.11
C LYS A 13 0.13 2.23 4.94
N TRP A 14 1.05 3.19 4.94
CA TRP A 14 1.11 4.22 3.90
C TRP A 14 2.01 3.78 2.75
N LEU A 15 1.47 3.81 1.54
CA LEU A 15 2.24 3.73 0.32
C LEU A 15 2.97 5.05 0.10
N ARG A 16 4.27 4.95 -0.17
CA ARG A 16 5.14 6.11 -0.37
C ARG A 16 5.42 6.32 -1.84
N CYS A 17 5.44 7.58 -2.26
CA CYS A 17 5.88 7.96 -3.59
C CYS A 17 7.35 7.52 -3.80
N PRO A 18 7.69 6.78 -4.87
CA PRO A 18 9.07 6.37 -5.16
C PRO A 18 10.02 7.56 -5.35
N TYR A 19 9.47 8.70 -5.75
CA TYR A 19 10.26 9.84 -6.15
C TYR A 19 10.56 10.84 -5.04
N CYS A 20 9.70 10.93 -4.03
CA CYS A 20 9.84 11.92 -2.96
C CYS A 20 9.52 11.40 -1.56
N GLY A 21 9.18 10.11 -1.41
CA GLY A 21 8.91 9.49 -0.12
C GLY A 21 7.59 9.92 0.55
N ALA A 22 6.83 10.83 -0.07
CA ALA A 22 5.55 11.29 0.42
C ALA A 22 4.54 10.15 0.58
N LYS A 23 3.78 10.17 1.67
CA LYS A 23 2.63 9.28 1.87
C LYS A 23 1.53 9.64 0.87
N THR A 24 0.98 8.64 0.21
CA THR A 24 -0.02 8.82 -0.87
C THR A 24 -1.29 8.05 -0.60
N ILE A 25 -1.22 6.73 -0.51
CA ILE A 25 -2.37 5.83 -0.36
C ILE A 25 -2.24 5.07 0.96
N LEU A 26 -3.36 4.84 1.62
CA LEU A 26 -3.44 3.94 2.76
C LEU A 26 -3.96 2.58 2.26
N TYR A 27 -3.28 1.50 2.62
CA TYR A 27 -3.68 0.14 2.27
C TYR A 27 -3.39 -0.80 3.45
N ASP A 28 -4.11 -1.92 3.51
CA ASP A 28 -3.88 -2.91 4.57
C ASP A 28 -2.89 -4.02 4.17
N ASN A 29 -2.48 -4.81 5.15
CA ASN A 29 -1.52 -5.92 5.01
C ASN A 29 -2.04 -7.11 4.18
N THR A 30 -3.27 -7.08 3.65
CA THR A 30 -3.83 -8.10 2.75
C THR A 30 -3.93 -7.63 1.29
N ALA A 31 -3.66 -6.35 1.02
CA ALA A 31 -3.87 -5.75 -0.28
C ALA A 31 -2.95 -6.33 -1.39
N GLN A 32 -3.52 -6.45 -2.59
CA GLN A 32 -2.83 -6.78 -3.85
C GLN A 32 -3.23 -5.76 -4.91
N CYS A 33 -2.27 -5.13 -5.59
CA CYS A 33 -2.57 -4.09 -6.57
C CYS A 33 -1.50 -4.03 -7.65
N SER A 34 -1.94 -3.95 -8.92
CA SER A 34 -1.12 -3.69 -10.10
C SER A 34 -1.99 -3.06 -11.19
N GLY A 35 -1.38 -2.32 -12.12
CA GLY A 35 -2.10 -1.64 -13.20
C GLY A 35 -2.88 -0.39 -12.78
N VAL A 36 -2.71 0.08 -11.54
CA VAL A 36 -3.30 1.33 -11.03
C VAL A 36 -2.22 2.38 -10.95
N PHE A 37 -2.45 3.56 -11.54
CA PHE A 37 -1.48 4.66 -11.55
C PHE A 37 -2.03 5.85 -10.79
N VAL A 38 -1.18 6.49 -10.00
CA VAL A 38 -1.55 7.71 -9.28
C VAL A 38 -0.54 8.81 -9.52
N LYS A 39 -1.03 10.05 -9.55
CA LYS A 39 -0.21 11.23 -9.53
C LYS A 39 0.13 11.62 -8.09
N CYS A 40 1.41 11.78 -7.78
CA CYS A 40 1.81 12.31 -6.49
C CYS A 40 1.21 13.70 -6.30
N THR A 41 0.33 13.87 -5.31
CA THR A 41 -0.24 15.19 -5.01
C THR A 41 0.74 16.09 -4.25
N ARG A 42 1.81 15.51 -3.69
CA ARG A 42 2.92 16.25 -3.08
C ARG A 42 3.90 16.76 -4.14
N GLY A 43 4.83 17.64 -3.75
CA GLY A 43 5.58 18.55 -4.64
C GLY A 43 6.25 17.94 -5.87
N CYS A 44 6.56 16.63 -5.91
CA CYS A 44 7.17 16.04 -7.10
C CYS A 44 6.22 15.89 -8.30
N LYS A 45 4.89 15.85 -8.08
CA LYS A 45 3.83 15.78 -9.11
C LYS A 45 3.96 14.69 -10.19
N ARG A 46 4.89 13.74 -10.00
CA ARG A 46 5.13 12.60 -10.89
C ARG A 46 4.07 11.53 -10.74
N GLU A 47 3.80 10.83 -11.82
CA GLU A 47 2.92 9.66 -11.86
C GLU A 47 3.73 8.39 -11.65
N PHE A 48 3.16 7.43 -10.93
CA PHE A 48 3.77 6.13 -10.68
C PHE A 48 2.70 5.05 -10.52
N GLU A 49 3.09 3.81 -10.80
CA GLU A 49 2.25 2.64 -10.57
C GLU A 49 2.18 2.33 -9.08
N VAL A 50 0.98 2.04 -8.60
CA VAL A 50 0.73 1.47 -7.28
C VAL A 50 0.90 -0.04 -7.39
N LYS A 51 2.07 -0.53 -6.98
CA LYS A 51 2.37 -1.96 -6.95
C LYS A 51 2.43 -2.46 -5.51
N ILE A 52 1.50 -3.34 -5.17
CA ILE A 52 1.41 -3.97 -3.84
C ILE A 52 1.36 -5.47 -4.05
N ILE A 53 2.34 -6.19 -3.48
CA ILE A 53 2.47 -7.65 -3.54
C ILE A 53 2.49 -8.20 -2.12
N GLU A 54 1.58 -9.13 -1.80
CA GLU A 54 1.46 -9.76 -0.48
C GLU A 54 1.37 -8.71 0.64
N GLY A 55 0.56 -7.68 0.39
CA GLY A 55 0.39 -6.58 1.30
C GLY A 55 1.63 -5.70 1.44
N ASN A 56 2.64 -5.74 0.56
CA ASN A 56 3.85 -4.90 0.63
C ASN A 56 4.00 -4.02 -0.61
N GLN A 57 4.34 -2.75 -0.41
CA GLN A 57 4.72 -1.87 -1.53
C GLN A 57 5.99 -2.40 -2.20
N VAL A 58 5.94 -2.51 -3.52
CA VAL A 58 7.09 -2.87 -4.37
C VAL A 58 7.29 -1.75 -5.39
N GLN A 59 8.54 -1.45 -5.75
CA GLN A 59 8.90 -0.42 -6.74
C GLN A 59 9.64 -1.05 -7.91
#